data_AF-A0A8S3ZBP4-F1
#
_entry.id   AF-A0A8S3ZBP4-F1
#
_cell.length_a   1.000
_cell.length_b   1.000
_cell.length_c   1.000
_cell.angle_alpha   90.00
_cell.angle_beta   90.00
_cell.angle_gamma   90.00
#
_symmetry.space_group_name_H-M   'P 1'
#
loop_
_entity.id
_entity.type
_entity.pdbx_description
1 polymer ?
#
loop_
_entity_poly.entity_id
_entity_poly.type
_entity_poly.pdbx_seq_one_letter_code
_entity_poly.pdbx_strand_id
1 'polypeptide(L)'
;SLSACLIRACDEISELVHCLHTRLDLSVASEPRLPVFLTTTLRNIIILLARLPALNTYARTPPLVWRLGWSPTPSGELHTCLPPLPVEYLQEKDVLKEFVFRINSLGWINRQQFEESWMSLLGVLNPVSHTDHELSPEEEIEQAQGMVIAVKAITSLLLQASLVPCAGNPANGSYETRPRDKPLAFLHTRCGKKLSVIRGLIEQEIINLCAARPDRMVPQSYSGSPSDRTSLSLYECNLERELGLEDFSLGQISIESTWSLVGSLENNLSNSDTTDSLDSPRGQGDATDIAASSSSTSRGQKLASTRSVSNCGLDIHSCLQFLLELYGAWLHIDNNPKPPLMLLNSVVKSIVCLSDLFMEREQFEFMQDILLDLLKGHPVEDELITQYLVVGMCKATAVVGTEALVSERVVKLIEAGLKSTHLPTKISALHGSLYLLESGVTDLNMTLLPILTDFLVKHLTIVSQACIISQQFVATMWAVAFYIIENFSSSIKDMEFTPKVMQ
;
A
#
# COMPACT_ATOMS: atom_id res chain seq x y z
N SER A 1 21.22 18.58 36.77
CA SER A 1 20.48 17.44 37.36
C SER A 1 19.94 16.58 36.22
N LEU A 2 19.64 15.30 36.46
CA LEU A 2 19.10 14.39 35.44
C LEU A 2 17.84 14.98 34.76
N SER A 3 16.94 15.58 35.55
CA SER A 3 15.74 16.26 35.06
C SER A 3 16.05 17.38 34.05
N ALA A 4 17.06 18.22 34.30
CA ALA A 4 17.45 19.26 33.35
C ALA A 4 17.99 18.70 32.02
N CYS A 5 18.70 17.56 32.08
CA CYS A 5 19.17 16.88 30.87
C CYS A 5 18.01 16.29 30.07
N LEU A 6 17.00 15.73 30.73
CA LEU A 6 15.82 15.14 30.08
C LEU A 6 14.97 16.21 29.39
N ILE A 7 14.71 17.34 30.05
CA ILE A 7 13.99 18.47 29.44
C ILE A 7 14.73 18.95 28.18
N ARG A 8 16.04 19.16 28.28
CA ARG A 8 16.86 19.54 27.14
C ARG A 8 16.80 18.52 26.01
N ALA A 9 16.83 17.22 26.33
CA ALA A 9 16.71 16.16 25.33
C ALA A 9 15.32 16.17 24.65
N CYS A 10 14.24 16.47 25.36
CA CYS A 10 12.89 16.63 24.80
C CYS A 10 12.80 17.82 23.83
N ASP A 11 13.45 18.94 24.16
CA ASP A 11 13.48 20.11 23.27
C ASP A 11 14.31 19.81 22.01
N GLU A 12 15.51 19.25 22.19
CA GLU A 12 16.42 18.91 21.08
C GLU A 12 15.80 17.86 20.15
N ILE A 13 15.15 16.81 20.67
CA ILE A 13 14.52 15.81 19.80
C ILE A 13 13.34 16.39 19.02
N SER A 14 12.57 17.32 19.60
CA SER A 14 11.44 17.94 18.89
C SER A 14 11.93 18.82 17.73
N GLU A 15 13.05 19.52 17.91
CA GLU A 15 13.73 20.28 16.85
C GLU A 15 14.31 19.35 15.77
N LEU A 16 14.96 18.24 16.17
CA LEU A 16 15.51 17.26 15.24
C LEU A 16 14.41 16.61 14.37
N VAL A 17 13.26 16.29 14.97
CA VAL A 17 12.10 15.79 14.21
C VAL A 17 11.59 16.85 13.24
N HIS A 18 11.58 18.13 13.61
CA HIS A 18 11.23 19.20 12.67
C HIS A 18 12.25 19.35 11.53
N CYS A 19 13.54 19.07 11.80
CA CYS A 19 14.59 19.07 10.77
C CYS A 19 14.39 17.97 9.70
N LEU A 20 13.63 16.90 10.02
CA LEU A 20 13.35 15.82 9.07
C LEU A 20 12.62 16.30 7.80
N HIS A 21 11.74 17.31 7.91
CA HIS A 21 11.00 17.87 6.77
C HIS A 21 11.68 19.10 6.14
N THR A 22 12.50 19.82 6.92
CA THR A 22 13.04 21.12 6.48
C THR A 22 14.47 21.03 5.95
N ARG A 23 15.33 20.23 6.59
CA ARG A 23 16.77 20.16 6.28
C ARG A 23 17.25 18.80 5.81
N LEU A 24 16.54 17.74 6.18
CA LEU A 24 16.88 16.35 5.86
C LEU A 24 15.90 15.73 4.86
N ASP A 25 15.04 16.54 4.25
CA ASP A 25 14.13 16.10 3.20
C ASP A 25 14.87 16.02 1.86
N LEU A 26 15.11 14.80 1.39
CA LEU A 26 15.80 14.52 0.14
C LEU A 26 14.98 14.93 -1.09
N SER A 27 13.66 15.15 -0.95
CA SER A 27 12.77 15.51 -2.07
C SER A 27 12.73 17.02 -2.36
N VAL A 28 13.07 17.86 -1.37
CA VAL A 28 12.94 19.32 -1.45
C VAL A 28 14.29 20.03 -1.64
N ALA A 29 15.40 19.40 -1.24
CA ALA A 29 16.70 20.05 -1.25
C ALA A 29 17.34 20.06 -2.66
N SER A 30 17.24 21.19 -3.36
CA SER A 30 18.02 21.48 -4.59
C SER A 30 19.54 21.44 -4.33
N GLU A 31 19.96 21.71 -3.09
CA GLU A 31 21.33 21.50 -2.60
C GLU A 31 21.31 20.85 -1.21
N PRO A 32 21.74 19.58 -1.06
CA PRO A 32 21.77 18.94 0.24
C PRO A 32 22.90 19.57 1.09
N ARG A 33 22.53 20.20 2.22
CA ARG A 33 23.50 20.81 3.17
C ARG A 33 24.39 19.77 3.85
N LEU A 34 23.96 18.52 3.84
CA LEU A 34 24.68 17.38 4.37
C LEU A 34 24.94 16.38 3.24
N PRO A 35 26.10 15.69 3.23
CA PRO A 35 26.32 14.58 2.34
C PRO A 35 25.19 13.54 2.44
N VAL A 36 24.69 13.07 1.30
CA VAL A 36 23.52 12.16 1.23
C VAL A 36 23.70 10.93 2.12
N PHE A 37 24.90 10.35 2.16
CA PHE A 37 25.21 9.20 3.01
C PHE A 37 25.02 9.47 4.52
N LEU A 38 25.16 10.71 4.98
CA LEU A 38 24.88 11.11 6.36
C LEU A 38 23.40 11.43 6.56
N THR A 39 22.74 12.08 5.58
CA THR A 39 21.33 12.48 5.67
C THR A 39 20.43 11.29 6.00
N THR A 40 20.57 10.21 5.24
CA THR A 40 19.95 8.91 5.44
C THR A 40 20.15 8.37 6.86
N THR A 41 21.41 8.26 7.30
CA THR A 41 21.75 7.67 8.60
C THR A 41 21.21 8.53 9.75
N LEU A 42 21.33 9.86 9.64
CA LEU A 42 20.84 10.79 10.65
C LEU A 42 19.31 10.77 10.74
N ARG A 43 18.61 10.71 9.61
CA ARG A 43 17.15 10.60 9.56
C ARG A 43 16.69 9.36 10.35
N ASN A 44 17.29 8.21 10.11
CA ASN A 44 16.98 6.97 10.85
C ASN A 44 17.31 7.08 12.34
N ILE A 45 18.46 7.62 12.70
CA ILE A 45 18.84 7.82 14.12
C ILE A 45 17.82 8.72 14.82
N ILE A 46 17.42 9.83 14.20
CA ILE A 46 16.45 10.77 14.77
C ILE A 46 15.10 10.07 15.00
N ILE A 47 14.60 9.31 14.01
CA ILE A 47 13.32 8.58 14.15
C ILE A 47 13.41 7.55 15.27
N LEU A 48 14.50 6.77 15.35
CA LEU A 48 14.67 5.75 16.39
C LEU A 48 14.78 6.35 17.80
N LEU A 49 15.50 7.48 17.95
CA LEU A 49 15.58 8.20 19.24
C LEU A 49 14.24 8.80 19.63
N ALA A 50 13.51 9.39 18.68
CA ALA A 50 12.19 9.95 18.90
C ALA A 50 11.13 8.90 19.23
N ARG A 51 11.39 7.62 18.99
CA ARG A 51 10.53 6.49 19.39
C ARG A 51 10.81 5.97 20.81
N LEU A 52 11.85 6.46 21.50
CA LEU A 52 12.12 6.07 22.88
C LEU A 52 11.02 6.61 23.81
N PRO A 53 10.46 5.81 24.74
CA PRO A 53 9.36 6.24 25.62
C PRO A 53 9.65 7.54 26.39
N ALA A 54 10.92 7.77 26.76
CA ALA A 54 11.34 8.98 27.47
C ALA A 54 11.17 10.27 26.66
N LEU A 55 11.17 10.19 25.32
CA LEU A 55 11.18 11.34 24.41
C LEU A 55 9.93 11.40 23.52
N ASN A 56 9.24 10.27 23.38
CA ASN A 56 8.30 10.06 22.28
C ASN A 56 7.06 10.96 22.33
N THR A 57 6.49 11.19 23.52
CA THR A 57 5.33 12.08 23.64
C THR A 57 5.68 13.52 23.24
N TYR A 58 6.84 14.03 23.65
CA TYR A 58 7.34 15.35 23.22
C TYR A 58 7.67 15.39 21.73
N ALA A 59 8.31 14.34 21.20
CA ALA A 59 8.65 14.25 19.78
C ALA A 59 7.40 14.20 18.88
N ARG A 60 6.28 13.70 19.38
CA ARG A 60 5.00 13.66 18.66
C ARG A 60 4.20 14.96 18.76
N THR A 61 4.48 15.81 19.76
CA THR A 61 3.78 17.08 19.91
C THR A 61 4.23 18.12 18.86
N PRO A 62 3.31 18.75 18.12
CA PRO A 62 3.61 19.88 17.25
C PRO A 62 4.20 21.08 17.99
N PRO A 63 5.32 21.68 17.54
CA PRO A 63 5.88 22.87 18.16
C PRO A 63 4.91 24.06 18.19
N LEU A 64 3.97 24.12 17.23
CA LEU A 64 3.00 25.20 17.16
C LEU A 64 2.09 25.27 18.40
N VAL A 65 1.73 24.13 19.01
CA VAL A 65 0.82 24.13 20.17
C VAL A 65 1.42 24.77 21.42
N TRP A 66 2.75 24.77 21.54
CA TRP A 66 3.45 25.49 22.60
C TRP A 66 3.24 27.00 22.49
N ARG A 67 3.21 27.53 21.25
CA ARG A 67 2.97 28.95 20.98
C ARG A 67 1.50 29.33 21.19
N LEU A 68 0.60 28.37 21.02
CA LEU A 68 -0.83 28.51 21.30
C LEU A 68 -1.18 28.39 22.79
N GLY A 69 -0.17 28.22 23.66
CA GLY A 69 -0.35 28.21 25.12
C GLY A 69 -0.70 26.85 25.71
N TRP A 70 -0.55 25.75 24.96
CA TRP A 70 -0.70 24.41 25.53
C TRP A 70 0.48 24.10 26.47
N SER A 71 0.24 24.02 27.77
CA SER A 71 1.28 23.74 28.78
C SER A 71 0.81 22.67 29.78
N PRO A 72 0.71 21.40 29.37
CA PRO A 72 0.30 20.33 30.27
C PRO A 72 1.39 20.01 31.30
N THR A 73 0.99 19.42 32.43
CA THR A 73 1.95 18.90 33.42
C THR A 73 2.45 17.52 32.99
N PRO A 74 3.77 17.33 32.77
CA PRO A 74 4.31 16.02 32.41
C PRO A 74 4.13 14.97 33.51
N SER A 75 3.97 13.72 33.09
CA SER A 75 3.72 12.56 33.93
C SER A 75 4.76 11.45 33.70
N GLY A 76 4.58 10.31 34.38
CA GLY A 76 5.48 9.15 34.31
C GLY A 76 6.73 9.28 35.18
N GLU A 77 7.50 8.20 35.27
CA GLU A 77 8.68 8.08 36.15
C GLU A 77 9.77 9.12 35.83
N LEU A 78 9.92 9.47 34.56
CA LEU A 78 10.92 10.43 34.07
C LEU A 78 10.38 11.87 33.99
N HIS A 79 9.10 12.09 34.31
CA HIS A 79 8.41 13.37 34.14
C HIS A 79 8.53 13.97 32.74
N THR A 80 8.46 13.13 31.71
CA THR A 80 8.49 13.54 30.29
C THR A 80 7.26 13.08 29.50
N CYS A 81 6.35 12.30 30.10
CA CYS A 81 5.17 11.80 29.40
C CYS A 81 4.08 12.87 29.35
N LEU A 82 3.76 13.35 28.15
CA LEU A 82 2.70 14.34 27.94
C LEU A 82 1.35 13.65 27.73
N PRO A 83 0.23 14.26 28.16
CA PRO A 83 -1.09 13.76 27.81
C PRO A 83 -1.33 13.89 26.29
N PRO A 84 -2.29 13.13 25.73
CA PRO A 84 -2.72 13.29 24.35
C PRO A 84 -3.10 14.75 24.03
N LEU A 85 -2.79 15.19 22.81
CA LEU A 85 -3.10 16.56 22.38
C LEU A 85 -4.63 16.73 22.28
N PRO A 86 -5.22 17.76 22.93
CA PRO A 86 -6.65 18.01 22.84
C PRO A 86 -7.09 18.30 21.39
N VAL A 87 -8.28 17.82 21.02
CA VAL A 87 -8.79 17.88 19.64
C VAL A 87 -9.01 19.32 19.17
N GLU A 88 -9.26 20.26 20.10
CA GLU A 88 -9.47 21.67 19.79
C GLU A 88 -8.25 22.29 19.11
N TYR A 89 -7.04 21.90 19.51
CA TYR A 89 -5.80 22.33 18.84
C TYR A 89 -5.63 21.68 17.47
N LEU A 90 -6.20 20.48 17.26
CA LEU A 90 -6.12 19.77 15.98
C LEU A 90 -7.14 20.28 14.95
N GLN A 91 -8.10 21.12 15.36
CA GLN A 91 -8.97 21.83 14.42
C GLN A 91 -8.21 22.91 13.65
N GLU A 92 -7.14 23.46 14.24
CA GLU A 92 -6.22 24.36 13.56
C GLU A 92 -5.43 23.60 12.50
N LYS A 93 -5.67 23.92 11.22
CA LYS A 93 -5.13 23.18 10.07
C LYS A 93 -3.60 23.04 10.08
N ASP A 94 -2.89 24.08 10.50
CA ASP A 94 -1.42 24.06 10.52
C ASP A 94 -0.87 23.21 11.68
N VAL A 95 -1.55 23.19 12.83
CA VAL A 95 -1.24 22.25 13.91
C VAL A 95 -1.47 20.82 13.46
N LEU A 96 -2.59 20.56 12.78
CA LEU A 96 -2.92 19.24 12.26
C LEU A 96 -1.87 18.74 11.26
N LYS A 97 -1.39 19.60 10.35
CA LYS A 97 -0.30 19.22 9.42
C LYS A 97 0.97 18.81 10.16
N GLU A 98 1.40 19.60 11.16
CA GLU A 98 2.59 19.27 11.96
C GLU A 98 2.39 17.96 12.75
N PHE A 99 1.19 17.75 13.30
CA PHE A 99 0.85 16.52 14.02
C PHE A 99 0.89 15.31 13.09
N VAL A 100 0.21 15.38 11.94
CA VAL A 100 0.16 14.30 10.95
C VAL A 100 1.56 13.97 10.42
N PHE A 101 2.39 14.98 10.16
CA PHE A 101 3.78 14.77 9.79
C PHE A 101 4.55 13.97 10.85
N ARG A 102 4.41 14.33 12.12
CA ARG A 102 5.11 13.67 13.24
C ARG A 102 4.64 12.22 13.41
N ILE A 103 3.34 11.97 13.43
CA ILE A 103 2.83 10.59 13.59
C ILE A 103 3.15 9.70 12.39
N ASN A 104 3.17 10.24 11.16
CA ASN A 104 3.55 9.45 9.98
C ASN A 104 5.05 9.15 9.95
N SER A 105 5.89 10.12 10.35
CA SER A 105 7.35 9.94 10.36
C SER A 105 7.81 9.01 11.49
N LEU A 106 7.18 9.12 12.65
CA LEU A 106 7.55 8.36 13.84
C LEU A 106 6.81 7.03 13.94
N GLY A 107 5.62 6.91 13.35
CA GLY A 107 4.70 5.81 13.55
C GLY A 107 4.18 5.71 14.98
N TRP A 108 3.90 4.49 15.44
CA TRP A 108 3.44 4.21 16.79
C TRP A 108 4.30 3.13 17.47
N ILE A 109 4.38 3.19 18.81
CA ILE A 109 5.24 2.31 19.61
C ILE A 109 4.46 1.24 20.38
N ASN A 110 3.16 1.42 20.58
CA ASN A 110 2.28 0.48 21.25
C ASN A 110 0.81 0.72 20.84
N ARG A 111 -0.08 -0.20 21.25
CA ARG A 111 -1.51 -0.15 20.96
C ARG A 111 -2.19 1.11 21.51
N GLN A 112 -1.90 1.51 22.74
CA GLN A 112 -2.50 2.70 23.35
C GLN A 112 -2.24 3.94 22.50
N GLN A 113 -1.00 4.13 22.06
CA GLN A 113 -0.63 5.27 21.23
C GLN A 113 -1.30 5.25 19.84
N PHE A 114 -1.51 4.07 19.26
CA PHE A 114 -2.32 3.93 18.05
C PHE A 114 -3.75 4.40 18.31
N GLU A 115 -4.39 3.89 19.38
CA GLU A 115 -5.77 4.24 19.76
C GLU A 115 -5.93 5.74 20.07
N GLU A 116 -4.95 6.35 20.74
CA GLU A 116 -4.92 7.81 20.99
C GLU A 116 -4.88 8.60 19.67
N SER A 117 -3.99 8.21 18.74
CA SER A 117 -3.88 8.86 17.42
C SER A 117 -5.16 8.71 16.62
N TRP A 118 -5.72 7.51 16.63
CA TRP A 118 -6.97 7.16 15.99
C TRP A 118 -8.11 8.04 16.50
N MET A 119 -8.30 8.12 17.82
CA MET A 119 -9.35 8.93 18.44
C MET A 119 -9.17 10.43 18.17
N SER A 120 -7.93 10.94 18.23
CA SER A 120 -7.64 12.33 17.89
C SER A 120 -8.03 12.67 16.44
N LEU A 121 -7.69 11.80 15.47
CA LEU A 121 -8.02 12.02 14.06
C LEU A 121 -9.52 11.87 13.79
N LEU A 122 -10.22 10.94 14.47
CA LEU A 122 -11.67 10.84 14.41
C LEU A 122 -12.37 12.09 14.96
N GLY A 123 -11.81 12.71 16.01
CA GLY A 123 -12.31 13.99 16.53
C GLY A 123 -12.20 15.14 15.52
N VAL A 124 -11.21 15.10 14.62
CA VAL A 124 -11.10 16.07 13.51
C VAL A 124 -12.14 15.81 12.43
N LEU A 125 -12.50 14.55 12.16
CA LEU A 125 -13.55 14.22 11.19
C LEU A 125 -14.96 14.60 11.66
N ASN A 126 -15.18 14.63 12.98
CA ASN A 126 -16.45 14.98 13.61
C ASN A 126 -16.26 16.19 14.56
N PRO A 127 -16.03 17.40 14.02
CA PRO A 127 -15.84 18.58 14.84
C PRO A 127 -17.12 18.85 15.66
N VAL A 128 -16.96 18.99 16.98
CA VAL A 128 -18.07 19.34 17.86
C VAL A 128 -18.40 20.82 17.64
N SER A 129 -19.54 21.11 17.00
CA SER A 129 -20.02 22.47 16.85
C SER A 129 -20.44 23.01 18.21
N HIS A 130 -19.58 23.82 18.86
CA HIS A 130 -19.89 24.46 20.14
C HIS A 130 -20.68 25.77 19.99
N THR A 131 -20.97 26.18 18.76
CA THR A 131 -21.62 27.45 18.46
C THR A 131 -22.76 27.24 17.47
N ASP A 132 -23.96 27.73 17.79
CA ASP A 132 -25.10 27.89 16.86
C ASP A 132 -24.82 28.94 15.75
N HIS A 133 -23.55 29.16 15.41
CA HIS A 133 -23.11 30.10 14.39
C HIS A 133 -22.90 29.34 13.08
N GLU A 134 -23.55 29.82 12.02
CA GLU A 134 -23.26 29.39 10.65
C GLU A 134 -21.79 29.71 10.35
N LEU A 135 -21.06 28.71 9.88
CA LEU A 135 -19.66 28.87 9.48
C LEU A 135 -19.58 29.80 8.27
N SER A 136 -18.56 30.65 8.25
CA SER A 136 -18.23 31.37 7.02
C SER A 136 -17.77 30.39 5.93
N PRO A 137 -17.93 30.74 4.64
CA PRO A 137 -17.43 29.90 3.55
C PRO A 137 -15.93 29.57 3.67
N GLU A 138 -15.13 30.49 4.21
CA GLU A 138 -13.72 30.29 4.48
C GLU A 138 -13.48 29.21 5.56
N GLU A 139 -14.24 29.24 6.65
CA GLU A 139 -14.17 28.24 7.72
C GLU A 139 -14.65 26.86 7.25
N GLU A 140 -15.69 26.80 6.41
CA GLU A 140 -16.14 25.55 5.78
C GLU A 140 -15.04 24.92 4.90
N ILE A 141 -14.34 25.74 4.12
CA ILE A 141 -13.21 25.28 3.29
C ILE A 141 -12.05 24.78 4.16
N GLU A 142 -11.72 25.50 5.23
CA GLU A 142 -10.66 25.10 6.14
C GLU A 142 -10.99 23.79 6.87
N GLN A 143 -12.22 23.65 7.34
CA GLN A 143 -12.75 22.42 7.93
C GLN A 143 -12.67 21.25 6.93
N ALA A 144 -13.11 21.44 5.69
CA ALA A 144 -13.02 20.42 4.65
C ALA A 144 -11.56 19.99 4.38
N GLN A 145 -10.62 20.94 4.39
CA GLN A 145 -9.19 20.65 4.26
C GLN A 145 -8.64 19.88 5.47
N GLY A 146 -9.09 20.21 6.68
CA GLY A 146 -8.79 19.47 7.90
C GLY A 146 -9.27 18.01 7.79
N MET A 147 -10.51 17.79 7.34
CA MET A 147 -11.05 16.46 7.11
C MET A 147 -10.24 15.67 6.06
N VAL A 148 -9.83 16.30 4.95
CA VAL A 148 -8.96 15.65 3.96
C VAL A 148 -7.62 15.23 4.55
N ILE A 149 -7.01 16.08 5.37
CA ILE A 149 -5.75 15.75 6.05
C ILE A 149 -5.95 14.59 7.03
N ALA A 150 -7.03 14.61 7.81
CA ALA A 150 -7.36 13.55 8.75
C ALA A 150 -7.66 12.21 8.05
N VAL A 151 -8.43 12.20 6.95
CA VAL A 151 -8.66 11.00 6.14
C VAL A 151 -7.33 10.40 5.69
N LYS A 152 -6.44 11.20 5.10
CA LYS A 152 -5.12 10.73 4.65
C LYS A 152 -4.26 10.20 5.81
N ALA A 153 -4.31 10.86 6.96
CA ALA A 153 -3.58 10.45 8.15
C ALA A 153 -4.10 9.12 8.70
N ILE A 154 -5.42 8.94 8.73
CA ILE A 154 -6.07 7.68 9.12
C ILE A 154 -5.70 6.55 8.16
N THR A 155 -5.75 6.81 6.84
CA THR A 155 -5.30 5.83 5.84
C THR A 155 -3.87 5.38 6.12
N SER A 156 -2.96 6.34 6.33
CA SER A 156 -1.54 6.07 6.64
C SER A 156 -1.39 5.29 7.95
N LEU A 157 -2.08 5.71 9.02
CA LEU A 157 -2.03 5.07 10.33
C LEU A 157 -2.45 3.59 10.27
N LEU A 158 -3.51 3.28 9.53
CA LEU A 158 -3.97 1.90 9.33
C LEU A 158 -3.04 1.10 8.43
N LEU A 159 -2.55 1.69 7.34
CA LEU A 159 -1.55 1.02 6.49
C LEU A 159 -0.26 0.70 7.24
N GLN A 160 0.14 1.51 8.23
CA GLN A 160 1.31 1.20 9.06
C GLN A 160 1.14 -0.08 9.89
N ALA A 161 -0.09 -0.58 10.07
CA ALA A 161 -0.32 -1.89 10.69
C ALA A 161 0.14 -3.07 9.82
N SER A 162 0.32 -2.86 8.51
CA SER A 162 0.85 -3.87 7.59
C SER A 162 2.37 -3.83 7.42
N LEU A 163 3.09 -2.95 8.15
CA LEU A 163 4.54 -2.90 8.11
C LEU A 163 5.17 -4.17 8.71
N VAL A 164 6.15 -4.71 7.98
CA VAL A 164 6.93 -5.90 8.36
C VAL A 164 8.41 -5.50 8.44
N PRO A 165 9.19 -5.99 9.43
CA PRO A 165 8.81 -6.93 10.50
C PRO A 165 8.10 -6.27 11.69
N CYS A 166 8.15 -4.94 11.81
CA CYS A 166 7.63 -4.22 12.96
C CYS A 166 6.48 -3.28 12.54
N ALA A 167 5.25 -3.69 12.83
CA ALA A 167 4.07 -2.86 12.64
C ALA A 167 4.25 -1.50 13.35
N GLY A 168 3.81 -0.42 12.71
CA GLY A 168 3.91 0.92 13.27
C GLY A 168 5.30 1.53 13.31
N ASN A 169 6.34 0.89 12.73
CA ASN A 169 7.70 1.42 12.71
C ASN A 169 8.19 1.72 11.28
N PRO A 170 7.99 2.94 10.76
CA PRO A 170 8.41 3.31 9.40
C PRO A 170 9.92 3.26 9.17
N ALA A 171 10.77 3.43 10.20
CA ALA A 171 12.22 3.43 10.03
C ALA A 171 12.80 2.02 9.81
N ASN A 172 12.16 1.00 10.38
CA ASN A 172 12.64 -0.39 10.34
C ASN A 172 11.66 -1.34 9.66
N GLY A 173 10.61 -0.83 9.01
CA GLY A 173 9.56 -1.63 8.41
C GLY A 173 9.27 -1.20 6.98
N SER A 174 8.90 -2.17 6.15
CA SER A 174 8.36 -1.96 4.80
C SER A 174 6.94 -2.50 4.75
N TYR A 175 6.10 -1.95 3.88
CA TYR A 175 4.74 -2.46 3.72
C TYR A 175 4.77 -3.92 3.25
N GLU A 176 3.88 -4.75 3.79
CA GLU A 176 3.75 -6.14 3.33
C GLU A 176 3.41 -6.16 1.83
N THR A 177 4.26 -6.80 1.03
CA THR A 177 4.01 -7.06 -0.39
C THR A 177 3.74 -8.56 -0.57
N ARG A 178 2.69 -8.88 -1.33
CA ARG A 178 2.37 -10.21 -1.81
C ARG A 178 2.37 -10.16 -3.33
N PRO A 179 3.44 -10.63 -3.98
CA PRO A 179 3.55 -10.56 -5.43
C PRO A 179 2.47 -11.42 -6.08
N ARG A 180 2.08 -11.02 -7.27
CA ARG A 180 1.13 -11.75 -8.12
C ARG A 180 1.78 -12.92 -8.84
N ASP A 181 3.03 -12.75 -9.23
CA ASP A 181 3.75 -13.72 -10.03
C ASP A 181 4.11 -14.93 -9.16
N LYS A 182 3.82 -16.12 -9.66
CA LYS A 182 4.01 -17.37 -8.91
C LYS A 182 5.49 -17.77 -8.94
N PRO A 183 5.97 -18.44 -7.88
CA PRO A 183 7.32 -19.00 -7.90
C PRO A 183 7.52 -19.91 -9.11
N LEU A 184 8.60 -19.66 -9.87
CA LEU A 184 8.90 -20.41 -11.08
C LEU A 184 9.16 -21.89 -10.77
N ALA A 185 8.29 -22.78 -11.27
CA ALA A 185 8.38 -24.23 -11.06
C ALA A 185 9.77 -24.80 -11.43
N PHE A 186 10.40 -24.23 -12.47
CA PHE A 186 11.73 -24.62 -12.92
C PHE A 186 12.80 -24.53 -11.80
N LEU A 187 12.71 -23.53 -10.91
CA LEU A 187 13.69 -23.32 -9.84
C LEU A 187 13.70 -24.47 -8.82
N HIS A 188 12.61 -25.25 -8.73
CA HIS A 188 12.55 -26.42 -7.86
C HIS A 188 13.25 -27.66 -8.45
N THR A 189 13.58 -27.66 -9.74
CA THR A 189 14.34 -28.74 -10.38
C THR A 189 15.81 -28.75 -9.92
N ARG A 190 16.54 -29.85 -10.17
CA ARG A 190 17.98 -29.94 -9.85
C ARG A 190 18.81 -28.87 -10.58
N CYS A 191 18.48 -28.60 -11.84
CA CYS A 191 19.15 -27.57 -12.63
C CYS A 191 18.74 -26.17 -12.16
N GLY A 192 17.45 -25.96 -11.87
CA GLY A 192 16.93 -24.72 -11.29
C GLY A 192 17.63 -24.34 -10.00
N LYS A 193 17.78 -25.27 -9.05
CA LYS A 193 18.51 -25.02 -7.79
C LYS A 193 19.96 -24.57 -8.02
N LYS A 194 20.65 -25.12 -9.02
CA LYS A 194 22.01 -24.67 -9.39
C LYS A 194 21.98 -23.26 -9.98
N LEU A 195 21.00 -22.97 -10.84
CA LEU A 195 20.81 -21.65 -11.42
C LEU A 195 20.49 -20.61 -10.34
N SER A 196 19.62 -20.93 -9.37
CA SER A 196 19.26 -20.03 -8.28
C SER A 196 20.47 -19.55 -7.48
N VAL A 197 21.45 -20.43 -7.23
CA VAL A 197 22.69 -20.04 -6.54
C VAL A 197 23.47 -19.00 -7.35
N ILE A 198 23.70 -19.26 -8.64
CA ILE A 198 24.48 -18.36 -9.50
C ILE A 198 23.74 -17.05 -9.74
N ARG A 199 22.45 -17.14 -10.11
CA ARG A 199 21.60 -15.97 -10.39
C ARG A 199 21.39 -15.13 -9.13
N GLY A 200 21.30 -15.75 -7.96
CA GLY A 200 21.21 -15.08 -6.67
C GLY A 200 22.44 -14.20 -6.40
N LEU A 201 23.65 -14.70 -6.64
CA LEU A 201 24.86 -13.88 -6.48
C LEU A 201 24.84 -12.64 -7.39
N ILE A 202 24.39 -12.80 -8.64
CA ILE A 202 24.24 -11.68 -9.58
C ILE A 202 23.15 -10.72 -9.10
N GLU A 203 22.02 -11.25 -8.64
CA GLU A 203 20.90 -10.44 -8.15
C GLU A 203 21.31 -9.58 -6.96
N GLN A 204 22.08 -10.15 -6.03
CA GLN A 204 22.61 -9.42 -4.90
C GLN A 204 23.45 -8.20 -5.31
N GLU A 205 24.30 -8.35 -6.33
CA GLU A 205 25.10 -7.25 -6.86
C GLU A 205 24.24 -6.22 -7.60
N ILE A 206 23.23 -6.65 -8.37
CA ILE A 206 22.27 -5.74 -9.00
C ILE A 206 21.55 -4.91 -7.93
N ILE A 207 21.06 -5.53 -6.86
CA ILE A 207 20.41 -4.81 -5.76
C ILE A 207 21.39 -3.84 -5.09
N ASN A 208 22.65 -4.23 -4.88
CA ASN A 208 23.65 -3.35 -4.27
C ASN A 208 23.98 -2.12 -5.14
N LEU A 209 23.97 -2.27 -6.47
CA LEU A 209 24.33 -1.21 -7.42
C LEU A 209 23.14 -0.33 -7.82
N CYS A 210 21.95 -0.90 -7.96
CA CYS A 210 20.83 -0.26 -8.64
C CYS A 210 19.65 0.09 -7.72
N ALA A 211 19.56 -0.47 -6.51
CA ALA A 211 18.40 -0.24 -5.66
C ALA A 211 18.31 1.23 -5.19
N ALA A 212 17.14 1.85 -5.37
CA ALA A 212 16.83 3.17 -4.84
C ALA A 212 16.74 3.11 -3.30
N ARG A 213 17.86 3.34 -2.60
CA ARG A 213 17.96 3.21 -1.14
C ARG A 213 18.12 4.56 -0.43
N PRO A 214 17.03 5.30 -0.15
CA PRO A 214 17.13 6.55 0.59
C PRO A 214 17.57 6.35 2.05
N ASP A 215 17.37 5.17 2.65
CA ASP A 215 17.56 4.95 4.09
C ASP A 215 18.61 3.86 4.48
N ARG A 216 19.24 3.17 3.52
CA ARG A 216 20.14 2.02 3.78
C ARG A 216 21.53 2.13 3.14
N MET A 217 22.17 3.30 3.26
CA MET A 217 23.59 3.53 2.94
C MET A 217 24.57 2.93 3.98
N VAL A 218 24.16 1.94 4.78
CA VAL A 218 25.09 1.18 5.63
C VAL A 218 25.78 0.16 4.72
N PRO A 219 27.12 -0.06 4.81
CA PRO A 219 27.85 -1.01 3.96
C PRO A 219 27.43 -2.49 4.11
N GLN A 220 26.38 -2.79 4.86
CA GLN A 220 25.88 -4.15 5.04
C GLN A 220 25.12 -4.59 3.78
N SER A 221 25.54 -5.73 3.24
CA SER A 221 24.86 -6.44 2.16
C SER A 221 23.39 -6.68 2.53
N TYR A 222 22.51 -6.68 1.52
CA TYR A 222 21.10 -7.04 1.68
C TYR A 222 21.01 -8.50 2.12
N SER A 223 21.03 -8.74 3.43
CA SER A 223 20.61 -10.00 3.99
C SER A 223 19.89 -9.70 5.29
N GLY A 224 18.61 -10.08 5.36
CA GLY A 224 18.09 -10.63 6.61
C GLY A 224 19.11 -11.62 7.15
N SER A 225 19.28 -11.67 8.47
CA SER A 225 20.22 -12.51 9.24
C SER A 225 21.30 -13.26 8.42
N PRO A 226 22.62 -13.10 8.68
CA PRO A 226 23.70 -13.77 7.92
C PRO A 226 23.57 -15.30 7.75
N SER A 227 22.67 -15.95 8.48
CA SER A 227 22.21 -17.34 8.30
C SER A 227 21.39 -17.62 7.02
N ASP A 228 20.80 -16.63 6.36
CA ASP A 228 19.86 -16.80 5.21
C ASP A 228 20.49 -16.61 3.82
N ARG A 229 21.82 -16.54 3.73
CA ARG A 229 22.57 -16.43 2.47
C ARG A 229 22.22 -17.50 1.41
N THR A 230 21.57 -18.59 1.82
CA THR A 230 21.14 -19.69 0.94
C THR A 230 19.74 -19.54 0.35
N SER A 231 19.00 -18.51 0.74
CA SER A 231 17.60 -18.27 0.34
C SER A 231 17.46 -16.86 -0.25
N LEU A 232 18.17 -16.60 -1.36
CA LEU A 232 17.90 -15.39 -2.14
C LEU A 232 16.57 -15.60 -2.87
N SER A 233 15.58 -14.89 -2.38
CA SER A 233 14.28 -14.69 -3.02
C SER A 233 14.52 -14.09 -4.41
N LEU A 234 14.32 -14.91 -5.45
CA LEU A 234 14.47 -14.51 -6.84
C LEU A 234 13.08 -14.27 -7.41
N TYR A 235 12.86 -13.10 -8.01
CA TYR A 235 11.63 -12.75 -8.70
C TYR A 235 10.37 -12.69 -7.80
N GLU A 236 10.50 -12.41 -6.49
CA GLU A 236 9.35 -12.26 -5.58
C GLU A 236 8.80 -10.82 -5.51
N CYS A 237 9.14 -9.96 -6.47
CA CYS A 237 8.60 -8.61 -6.57
C CYS A 237 7.88 -8.44 -7.91
N ASN A 238 6.75 -7.74 -7.89
CA ASN A 238 6.06 -7.41 -9.12
C ASN A 238 6.93 -6.52 -10.01
N LEU A 239 6.91 -6.77 -11.31
CA LEU A 239 7.75 -6.11 -12.32
C LEU A 239 7.54 -4.58 -12.39
N GLU A 240 6.37 -4.08 -12.00
CA GLU A 240 6.10 -2.63 -12.00
C GLU A 240 6.73 -1.88 -10.81
N ARG A 241 7.35 -2.57 -9.85
CA ARG A 241 7.97 -1.95 -8.68
C ARG A 241 9.44 -1.63 -8.95
N GLU A 242 9.82 -0.40 -8.66
CA GLU A 242 11.22 0.01 -8.71
C GLU A 242 12.04 -0.71 -7.63
N LEU A 243 13.22 -1.17 -8.02
CA LEU A 243 14.09 -1.93 -7.14
C LEU A 243 14.51 -1.08 -5.92
N GLY A 244 14.21 -1.55 -4.71
CA GLY A 244 14.57 -0.87 -3.47
C GLY A 244 13.57 0.18 -2.98
N LEU A 245 12.56 0.52 -3.76
CA LEU A 245 11.49 1.42 -3.33
C LEU A 245 10.51 0.68 -2.42
N GLU A 246 10.43 1.09 -1.15
CA GLU A 246 9.60 0.44 -0.12
C GLU A 246 8.26 1.18 0.13
N ASP A 247 7.93 2.17 -0.71
CA ASP A 247 6.71 2.97 -0.59
C ASP A 247 5.43 2.16 -0.87
N PHE A 248 4.34 2.59 -0.24
CA PHE A 248 3.02 2.03 -0.52
C PHE A 248 2.55 2.43 -1.93
N SER A 249 2.23 1.45 -2.77
CA SER A 249 1.71 1.68 -4.13
C SER A 249 0.71 0.60 -4.52
N LEU A 250 -0.04 0.83 -5.61
CA LEU A 250 -0.96 -0.18 -6.15
C LEU A 250 -0.23 -1.50 -6.45
N GLY A 251 -0.94 -2.62 -6.28
CA GLY A 251 -0.37 -3.96 -6.41
C GLY A 251 0.49 -4.36 -5.22
N GLN A 252 0.23 -3.87 -4.00
CA GLN A 252 0.89 -4.43 -2.82
C GLN A 252 0.48 -5.89 -2.64
N ILE A 253 -0.82 -6.16 -2.73
CA ILE A 253 -1.39 -7.46 -2.41
C ILE A 253 -2.07 -8.03 -3.64
N SER A 254 -1.60 -9.20 -4.07
CA SER A 254 -2.22 -10.04 -5.10
C SER A 254 -3.67 -10.40 -4.76
N ILE A 255 -4.53 -10.55 -5.78
CA ILE A 255 -5.88 -11.11 -5.65
C ILE A 255 -5.84 -12.53 -5.08
N GLU A 256 -4.88 -13.37 -5.48
CA GLU A 256 -4.75 -14.74 -4.95
C GLU A 256 -4.55 -14.74 -3.42
N SER A 257 -3.63 -13.90 -2.92
CA SER A 257 -3.47 -13.70 -1.46
C SER A 257 -4.74 -13.17 -0.80
N THR A 258 -5.50 -12.33 -1.47
CA THR A 258 -6.77 -11.79 -0.94
C THR A 258 -7.83 -12.90 -0.82
N TRP A 259 -8.00 -13.74 -1.84
CA TRP A 259 -8.93 -14.86 -1.80
C TRP A 259 -8.59 -15.90 -0.75
N SER A 260 -7.30 -16.10 -0.47
CA SER A 260 -6.86 -17.04 0.57
C SER A 260 -7.35 -16.64 1.96
N LEU A 261 -7.56 -15.34 2.17
CA LEU A 261 -8.03 -14.74 3.42
C LEU A 261 -9.55 -14.65 3.48
N VAL A 262 -10.17 -14.20 2.38
CA VAL A 262 -11.62 -13.98 2.25
C VAL A 262 -12.40 -15.30 2.05
N GLY A 263 -11.71 -16.44 2.04
CA GLY A 263 -12.33 -17.77 1.93
C GLY A 263 -12.89 -18.08 0.53
N SER A 264 -12.49 -17.34 -0.51
CA SER A 264 -13.00 -17.49 -1.89
C SER A 264 -12.13 -18.39 -2.77
N LEU A 265 -11.01 -18.90 -2.26
CA LEU A 265 -10.04 -19.68 -3.05
C LEU A 265 -10.64 -20.99 -3.61
N GLU A 266 -11.53 -21.65 -2.84
CA GLU A 266 -12.13 -22.94 -3.22
C GLU A 266 -13.09 -22.86 -4.41
N ASN A 267 -13.63 -21.69 -4.73
CA ASN A 267 -14.58 -21.52 -5.85
C ASN A 267 -13.92 -21.35 -7.23
N ASN A 268 -12.66 -20.90 -7.32
CA ASN A 268 -12.00 -20.57 -8.59
C ASN A 268 -10.94 -21.59 -9.05
N LEU A 269 -10.42 -22.43 -8.14
CA LEU A 269 -9.44 -23.48 -8.48
C LEU A 269 -10.02 -24.60 -9.37
N SER A 270 -11.34 -24.75 -9.43
CA SER A 270 -12.01 -25.72 -10.30
C SER A 270 -11.89 -25.41 -11.80
N ASN A 271 -11.47 -24.19 -12.16
CA ASN A 271 -11.35 -23.72 -13.55
C ASN A 271 -9.91 -23.42 -14.00
N SER A 272 -8.90 -23.65 -13.14
CA SER A 272 -7.50 -23.36 -13.46
C SER A 272 -6.81 -24.58 -14.03
N ASP A 273 -6.81 -24.70 -15.37
CA ASP A 273 -5.92 -25.61 -16.12
C ASP A 273 -4.46 -25.14 -16.02
N THR A 274 -3.85 -25.29 -14.85
CA THR A 274 -2.38 -25.29 -14.78
C THR A 274 -1.90 -26.66 -15.22
N THR A 275 -0.91 -26.68 -16.12
CA THR A 275 -0.26 -27.90 -16.60
C THR A 275 0.45 -28.62 -15.45
N ASP A 276 -0.28 -29.49 -14.76
CA ASP A 276 0.32 -30.55 -13.97
C ASP A 276 1.19 -31.38 -14.92
N SER A 277 2.50 -31.21 -14.78
CA SER A 277 3.50 -32.01 -15.47
C SER A 277 3.19 -33.49 -15.23
N LEU A 278 2.73 -34.16 -16.28
CA LEU A 278 2.57 -35.60 -16.40
C LEU A 278 3.94 -36.30 -16.31
N ASP A 279 4.56 -36.30 -15.13
CA ASP A 279 5.63 -37.23 -14.80
C ASP A 279 5.84 -37.31 -13.28
N SER A 280 4.82 -37.83 -12.60
CA SER A 280 4.96 -38.38 -11.25
C SER A 280 4.66 -39.88 -11.33
N PRO A 281 5.58 -40.78 -10.92
CA PRO A 281 5.34 -42.21 -11.01
C PRO A 281 4.17 -42.57 -10.07
N ARG A 282 3.09 -43.10 -10.64
CA ARG A 282 2.00 -43.72 -9.86
C ARG A 282 2.52 -45.02 -9.25
N GLY A 283 2.99 -44.94 -8.01
CA GLY A 283 3.26 -46.11 -7.17
C GLY A 283 1.95 -46.65 -6.61
N GLN A 284 1.54 -47.81 -7.11
CA GLN A 284 0.42 -48.61 -6.61
C GLN A 284 0.94 -49.54 -5.50
N GLY A 285 0.27 -49.62 -4.35
CA GLY A 285 0.43 -50.75 -3.42
C GLY A 285 0.51 -50.41 -1.92
N ASP A 286 -0.58 -50.80 -1.24
CA ASP A 286 -0.71 -51.31 0.13
C ASP A 286 -0.64 -50.39 1.36
N ALA A 287 -1.80 -50.36 2.03
CA ALA A 287 -2.01 -49.91 3.38
C ALA A 287 -1.27 -50.80 4.39
N THR A 288 -0.41 -50.19 5.22
CA THR A 288 -0.17 -50.65 6.59
C THR A 288 0.32 -49.47 7.44
N ASP A 289 -0.27 -49.36 8.63
CA ASP A 289 0.01 -48.37 9.67
C ASP A 289 1.47 -48.37 10.12
N ILE A 290 2.18 -47.24 9.97
CA ILE A 290 3.27 -46.84 10.87
C ILE A 290 3.23 -45.32 11.08
N ALA A 291 2.80 -44.92 12.28
CA ALA A 291 2.97 -43.58 12.81
C ALA A 291 4.44 -43.32 13.14
N ALA A 292 5.10 -42.38 12.46
CA ALA A 292 6.31 -41.70 12.94
C ALA A 292 6.62 -40.41 12.17
N SER A 293 6.47 -39.27 12.85
CA SER A 293 7.24 -38.03 12.73
C SER A 293 7.65 -37.51 11.34
N SER A 294 6.82 -36.62 10.76
CA SER A 294 7.24 -35.62 9.76
C SER A 294 6.71 -34.23 10.16
N SER A 295 7.44 -33.55 11.06
CA SER A 295 7.03 -32.26 11.65
C SER A 295 7.86 -31.06 11.15
N SER A 296 8.28 -31.01 9.89
CA SER A 296 9.08 -29.88 9.37
C SER A 296 8.61 -29.24 8.06
N THR A 297 7.54 -29.70 7.41
CA THR A 297 7.03 -29.08 6.17
C THR A 297 5.67 -28.37 6.31
N SER A 298 4.93 -28.56 7.40
CA SER A 298 3.62 -27.91 7.60
C SER A 298 3.67 -26.50 8.22
N ARG A 299 4.82 -26.08 8.77
CA ARG A 299 4.99 -24.73 9.36
C ARG A 299 5.25 -23.64 8.32
N GLY A 300 5.89 -23.96 7.20
CA GLY A 300 6.20 -22.98 6.13
C GLY A 300 4.96 -22.54 5.34
N GLN A 301 4.04 -23.46 5.04
CA GLN A 301 2.81 -23.13 4.32
C GLN A 301 1.78 -22.38 5.17
N LYS A 302 1.68 -22.68 6.48
CA LYS A 302 0.76 -21.96 7.38
C LYS A 302 1.16 -20.50 7.61
N LEU A 303 2.46 -20.19 7.62
CA LEU A 303 2.94 -18.81 7.80
C LEU A 303 2.71 -17.95 6.56
N ALA A 304 2.68 -18.56 5.36
CA ALA A 304 2.44 -17.86 4.11
C ALA A 304 0.97 -17.44 3.93
N SER A 305 -0.01 -18.05 4.60
CA SER A 305 -1.42 -17.68 4.47
C SER A 305 -1.83 -16.49 5.35
N THR A 306 -1.11 -16.24 6.44
CA THR A 306 -1.49 -15.24 7.44
C THR A 306 -0.92 -13.85 7.09
N ARG A 307 -1.79 -12.83 7.02
CA ARG A 307 -1.44 -11.41 6.77
C ARG A 307 -0.67 -10.82 7.95
N SER A 308 0.27 -9.90 7.70
CA SER A 308 1.09 -9.28 8.77
C SER A 308 0.24 -8.56 9.82
N VAL A 309 -0.86 -7.95 9.37
CA VAL A 309 -1.82 -7.21 10.17
C VAL A 309 -2.43 -8.04 11.31
N SER A 310 -2.61 -9.35 11.11
CA SER A 310 -3.13 -10.24 12.17
C SER A 310 -2.18 -10.38 13.37
N ASN A 311 -0.88 -10.08 13.17
CA ASN A 311 0.15 -10.18 14.20
C ASN A 311 0.48 -8.84 14.86
N CYS A 312 -0.13 -7.72 14.43
CA CYS A 312 0.19 -6.40 14.96
C CYS A 312 -0.43 -6.10 16.33
N GLY A 313 -1.39 -6.90 16.78
CA GLY A 313 -2.06 -6.75 18.08
C GLY A 313 -3.11 -5.63 18.15
N LEU A 314 -3.46 -5.04 16.99
CA LEU A 314 -4.52 -4.04 16.86
C LEU A 314 -5.81 -4.69 16.32
N ASP A 315 -6.96 -4.14 16.71
CA ASP A 315 -8.26 -4.52 16.12
C ASP A 315 -8.53 -3.69 14.86
N ILE A 316 -7.78 -4.00 13.79
CA ILE A 316 -7.92 -3.31 12.51
C ILE A 316 -9.28 -3.58 11.85
N HIS A 317 -9.90 -4.73 12.14
CA HIS A 317 -11.21 -5.07 11.60
C HIS A 317 -12.27 -4.07 12.09
N SER A 318 -12.33 -3.78 13.39
CA SER A 318 -13.25 -2.76 13.94
C SER A 318 -12.97 -1.36 13.38
N CYS A 319 -11.70 -0.98 13.19
CA CYS A 319 -11.34 0.29 12.58
C CYS A 319 -11.83 0.39 11.12
N LEU A 320 -11.69 -0.68 10.34
CA LEU A 320 -12.16 -0.72 8.96
C LEU A 320 -13.68 -0.66 8.90
N GLN A 321 -14.38 -1.45 9.72
CA GLN A 321 -15.84 -1.46 9.76
C GLN A 321 -16.38 -0.05 10.03
N PHE A 322 -15.86 0.63 11.05
CA PHE A 322 -16.23 2.00 11.37
C PHE A 322 -16.00 2.96 10.19
N LEU A 323 -14.84 2.86 9.52
CA LEU A 323 -14.54 3.74 8.39
C LEU A 323 -15.40 3.48 7.16
N LEU A 324 -15.69 2.20 6.85
CA LEU A 324 -16.53 1.87 5.72
C LEU A 324 -17.96 2.37 5.93
N GLU A 325 -18.49 2.29 7.15
CA GLU A 325 -19.78 2.90 7.50
C GLU A 325 -19.76 4.43 7.33
N LEU A 326 -18.73 5.10 7.87
CA LEU A 326 -18.57 6.55 7.74
C LEU A 326 -18.44 6.99 6.27
N TYR A 327 -17.59 6.30 5.51
CA TYR A 327 -17.38 6.58 4.10
C TYR A 327 -18.61 6.28 3.25
N GLY A 328 -19.34 5.20 3.58
CA GLY A 328 -20.61 4.88 2.95
C GLY A 328 -21.61 6.01 3.12
N ALA A 329 -21.75 6.55 4.34
CA ALA A 329 -22.62 7.70 4.60
C ALA A 329 -22.21 8.94 3.79
N TRP A 330 -20.91 9.24 3.68
CA TRP A 330 -20.44 10.38 2.91
C TRP A 330 -20.61 10.21 1.39
N LEU A 331 -20.36 9.01 0.86
CA LEU A 331 -20.39 8.73 -0.57
C LEU A 331 -21.79 8.41 -1.11
N HIS A 332 -22.78 8.19 -0.24
CA HIS A 332 -24.14 7.87 -0.64
C HIS A 332 -24.73 8.96 -1.55
N ILE A 333 -25.40 8.57 -2.65
CA ILE A 333 -25.92 9.49 -3.67
C ILE A 333 -26.91 10.51 -3.07
N ASP A 334 -27.72 10.06 -2.11
CA ASP A 334 -28.75 10.87 -1.46
C ASP A 334 -28.23 11.75 -0.31
N ASN A 335 -26.92 11.71 -0.02
CA ASN A 335 -26.34 12.50 1.06
C ASN A 335 -26.51 14.01 0.78
N ASN A 336 -27.14 14.70 1.72
CA ASN A 336 -27.40 16.14 1.65
C ASN A 336 -27.15 16.78 3.04
N PRO A 337 -26.26 17.79 3.13
CA PRO A 337 -25.46 18.37 2.05
C PRO A 337 -24.40 17.40 1.50
N LYS A 338 -24.10 17.49 0.21
CA LYS A 338 -23.05 16.67 -0.41
C LYS A 338 -21.68 17.09 0.14
N PRO A 339 -20.78 16.13 0.42
CA PRO A 339 -19.43 16.46 0.87
C PRO A 339 -18.66 17.19 -0.25
N PRO A 340 -17.69 18.06 0.12
CA PRO A 340 -16.84 18.73 -0.85
C PRO A 340 -16.06 17.74 -1.74
N LEU A 341 -15.83 18.10 -3.01
CA LEU A 341 -15.15 17.25 -4.00
C LEU A 341 -13.76 16.75 -3.53
N MET A 342 -13.02 17.61 -2.82
CA MET A 342 -11.71 17.24 -2.28
C MET A 342 -11.78 16.11 -1.24
N LEU A 343 -12.87 16.08 -0.46
CA LEU A 343 -13.12 15.03 0.52
C LEU A 343 -13.53 13.74 -0.17
N LEU A 344 -14.46 13.81 -1.15
CA LEU A 344 -14.86 12.66 -1.97
C LEU A 344 -13.64 11.95 -2.59
N ASN A 345 -12.78 12.71 -3.27
CA ASN A 345 -11.56 12.16 -3.87
C ASN A 345 -10.62 11.53 -2.82
N SER A 346 -10.46 12.16 -1.65
CA SER A 346 -9.63 11.62 -0.57
C SER A 346 -10.20 10.33 0.02
N VAL A 347 -11.52 10.23 0.15
CA VAL A 347 -12.23 9.07 0.68
C VAL A 347 -12.14 7.89 -0.29
N VAL A 348 -12.42 8.12 -1.58
CA VAL A 348 -12.30 7.06 -2.60
C VAL A 348 -10.86 6.54 -2.68
N LYS A 349 -9.86 7.43 -2.63
CA LYS A 349 -8.46 7.02 -2.53
C LYS A 349 -8.21 6.18 -1.26
N SER A 350 -8.73 6.61 -0.11
CA SER A 350 -8.59 5.88 1.16
C SER A 350 -9.16 4.46 1.06
N ILE A 351 -10.37 4.30 0.50
CA ILE A 351 -11.00 2.98 0.28
C ILE A 351 -10.09 2.09 -0.57
N VAL A 352 -9.60 2.60 -1.70
CA VAL A 352 -8.71 1.83 -2.59
C VAL A 352 -7.44 1.38 -1.86
N CYS A 353 -6.80 2.28 -1.10
CA CYS A 353 -5.60 1.92 -0.35
C CYS A 353 -5.89 0.92 0.79
N LEU A 354 -6.97 1.13 1.55
CA LEU A 354 -7.35 0.29 2.69
C LEU A 354 -7.89 -1.07 2.27
N SER A 355 -8.27 -1.25 1.00
CA SER A 355 -8.70 -2.55 0.46
C SER A 355 -7.59 -3.63 0.53
N ASP A 356 -6.33 -3.28 0.79
CA ASP A 356 -5.25 -4.23 1.08
C ASP A 356 -5.31 -4.79 2.53
N LEU A 357 -6.12 -4.17 3.38
CA LEU A 357 -6.36 -4.56 4.78
C LEU A 357 -7.72 -5.24 4.96
N PHE A 358 -8.56 -5.30 3.93
CA PHE A 358 -9.84 -5.99 4.01
C PHE A 358 -9.63 -7.47 4.32
N MET A 359 -10.46 -7.99 5.22
CA MET A 359 -10.40 -9.36 5.73
C MET A 359 -11.61 -10.19 5.30
N GLU A 360 -12.67 -9.52 4.85
CA GLU A 360 -13.98 -10.10 4.57
C GLU A 360 -14.47 -9.74 3.17
N ARG A 361 -15.33 -10.58 2.63
CA ARG A 361 -15.82 -10.43 1.25
C ARG A 361 -16.78 -9.26 1.14
N GLU A 362 -17.60 -9.10 2.16
CA GLU A 362 -18.62 -8.07 2.35
C GLU A 362 -18.01 -6.67 2.25
N GLN A 363 -16.74 -6.50 2.65
CA GLN A 363 -16.02 -5.23 2.51
C GLN A 363 -15.72 -4.90 1.04
N PHE A 364 -15.44 -5.90 0.21
CA PHE A 364 -15.26 -5.74 -1.23
C PHE A 364 -16.59 -5.58 -1.97
N GLU A 365 -17.66 -6.24 -1.50
CA GLU A 365 -19.03 -6.04 -2.01
C GLU A 365 -19.48 -4.59 -1.75
N PHE A 366 -19.32 -4.11 -0.51
CA PHE A 366 -19.53 -2.71 -0.15
C PHE A 366 -18.73 -1.75 -1.06
N MET A 367 -17.43 -2.04 -1.26
CA MET A 367 -16.57 -1.23 -2.13
C MET A 367 -17.08 -1.23 -3.58
N GLN A 368 -17.52 -2.36 -4.11
CA GLN A 368 -18.06 -2.44 -5.46
C GLN A 368 -19.35 -1.61 -5.59
N ASP A 369 -20.28 -1.76 -4.65
CA ASP A 369 -21.57 -1.08 -4.68
C ASP A 369 -21.42 0.44 -4.62
N ILE A 370 -20.66 0.93 -3.62
CA ILE A 370 -20.51 2.38 -3.41
C ILE A 370 -19.77 3.06 -4.57
N LEU A 371 -18.75 2.40 -5.14
CA LEU A 371 -18.00 2.95 -6.28
C LEU A 371 -18.80 2.88 -7.57
N LEU A 372 -19.63 1.84 -7.76
CA LEU A 372 -20.51 1.71 -8.91
C LEU A 372 -21.59 2.81 -8.90
N ASP A 373 -22.13 3.12 -7.73
CA ASP A 373 -23.11 4.19 -7.55
C ASP A 373 -22.48 5.57 -7.74
N LEU A 374 -21.27 5.78 -7.23
CA LEU A 374 -20.53 7.01 -7.50
C LEU A 374 -20.23 7.18 -9.00
N LEU A 375 -19.88 6.10 -9.72
CA LEU A 375 -19.66 6.14 -11.17
C LEU A 375 -20.94 6.47 -11.97
N LYS A 376 -22.14 6.22 -11.43
CA LYS A 376 -23.41 6.61 -12.05
C LYS A 376 -23.77 8.07 -11.77
N GLY A 377 -23.49 8.55 -10.56
CA GLY A 377 -23.95 9.85 -10.06
C GLY A 377 -22.94 11.00 -10.15
N HIS A 378 -21.65 10.71 -10.32
CA HIS A 378 -20.58 11.72 -10.34
C HIS A 378 -20.21 12.14 -11.78
N PRO A 379 -19.86 13.43 -12.01
CA PRO A 379 -19.41 13.90 -13.32
C PRO A 379 -18.17 13.16 -13.84
N VAL A 380 -18.20 12.77 -15.13
CA VAL A 380 -17.09 12.04 -15.78
C VAL A 380 -15.88 12.92 -16.06
N GLU A 381 -16.05 14.25 -15.99
CA GLU A 381 -15.00 15.24 -16.17
C GLU A 381 -14.00 15.28 -15.00
N ASP A 382 -14.36 14.71 -13.84
CA ASP A 382 -13.48 14.60 -12.68
C ASP A 382 -12.48 13.44 -12.85
N GLU A 383 -11.41 13.72 -13.60
CA GLU A 383 -10.32 12.76 -13.82
C GLU A 383 -9.55 12.40 -12.55
N LEU A 384 -9.60 13.24 -11.50
CA LEU A 384 -8.88 13.00 -10.25
C LEU A 384 -9.50 11.84 -9.47
N ILE A 385 -10.82 11.80 -9.35
CA ILE A 385 -11.49 10.68 -8.70
C ILE A 385 -11.56 9.46 -9.61
N THR A 386 -11.68 9.67 -10.93
CA THR A 386 -11.79 8.62 -11.93
C THR A 386 -10.60 7.66 -11.90
N GLN A 387 -9.38 8.16 -11.68
CA GLN A 387 -8.19 7.29 -11.55
C GLN A 387 -8.34 6.25 -10.42
N TYR A 388 -9.02 6.60 -9.32
CA TYR A 388 -9.23 5.68 -8.18
C TYR A 388 -10.46 4.79 -8.41
N LEU A 389 -11.51 5.32 -9.04
CA LEU A 389 -12.68 4.54 -9.42
C LEU A 389 -12.31 3.39 -10.36
N VAL A 390 -11.48 3.64 -11.37
CA VAL A 390 -11.04 2.62 -12.34
C VAL A 390 -10.38 1.45 -11.62
N VAL A 391 -9.32 1.70 -10.86
CA VAL A 391 -8.57 0.62 -10.18
C VAL A 391 -9.37 -0.02 -9.04
N GLY A 392 -10.15 0.78 -8.31
CA GLY A 392 -10.99 0.30 -7.22
C GLY A 392 -12.08 -0.66 -7.70
N MET A 393 -12.82 -0.28 -8.75
CA MET A 393 -13.81 -1.15 -9.37
C MET A 393 -13.17 -2.45 -9.88
N CYS A 394 -12.03 -2.37 -10.56
CA CYS A 394 -11.34 -3.57 -11.06
C CYS A 394 -10.93 -4.52 -9.93
N LYS A 395 -10.36 -3.99 -8.84
CA LYS A 395 -9.95 -4.80 -7.69
C LYS A 395 -11.16 -5.43 -6.98
N ALA A 396 -12.21 -4.66 -6.73
CA ALA A 396 -13.42 -5.17 -6.10
C ALA A 396 -14.09 -6.26 -6.96
N THR A 397 -14.22 -6.04 -8.27
CA THR A 397 -14.74 -7.05 -9.22
C THR A 397 -13.86 -8.29 -9.29
N ALA A 398 -12.53 -8.17 -9.22
CA ALA A 398 -11.65 -9.33 -9.18
C ALA A 398 -11.87 -10.20 -7.92
N VAL A 399 -12.18 -9.58 -6.78
CA VAL A 399 -12.39 -10.31 -5.51
C VAL A 399 -13.81 -10.87 -5.38
N VAL A 400 -14.82 -10.03 -5.61
CA VAL A 400 -16.24 -10.40 -5.52
C VAL A 400 -16.59 -11.38 -6.65
N GLY A 401 -15.97 -11.26 -7.81
CA GLY A 401 -16.36 -12.02 -8.99
C GLY A 401 -17.38 -11.25 -9.83
N THR A 402 -17.74 -11.85 -10.95
CA THR A 402 -18.26 -11.13 -12.10
C THR A 402 -19.70 -11.46 -12.41
N GLU A 403 -20.60 -10.50 -12.21
CA GLU A 403 -21.87 -10.45 -12.94
C GLU A 403 -21.65 -9.88 -14.35
N ALA A 404 -22.36 -10.40 -15.35
CA ALA A 404 -22.14 -10.02 -16.76
C ALA A 404 -22.22 -8.50 -17.01
N LEU A 405 -23.17 -7.82 -16.37
CA LEU A 405 -23.35 -6.36 -16.50
C LEU A 405 -22.21 -5.58 -15.86
N VAL A 406 -21.71 -6.04 -14.72
CA VAL A 406 -20.57 -5.42 -14.03
C VAL A 406 -19.30 -5.61 -14.85
N SER A 407 -19.08 -6.81 -15.39
CA SER A 407 -17.95 -7.10 -16.29
C SER A 407 -17.93 -6.21 -17.52
N GLU A 408 -19.06 -6.06 -18.22
CA GLU A 408 -19.14 -5.18 -19.39
C GLU A 408 -18.78 -3.74 -19.02
N ARG A 409 -19.27 -3.27 -17.86
CA ARG A 409 -19.00 -1.92 -17.38
C ARG A 409 -17.54 -1.71 -17.00
N VAL A 410 -16.91 -2.68 -16.33
CA VAL A 410 -15.49 -2.63 -15.95
C VAL A 410 -14.59 -2.64 -17.18
N VAL A 411 -14.90 -3.46 -18.19
CA VAL A 411 -14.15 -3.46 -19.46
C VAL A 411 -14.25 -2.11 -20.18
N LYS A 412 -15.45 -1.52 -20.26
CA LYS A 412 -15.63 -0.18 -20.82
C LYS A 412 -14.87 0.89 -20.04
N LEU A 413 -14.84 0.76 -18.71
CA LEU A 413 -14.11 1.68 -17.82
C LEU A 413 -12.60 1.61 -18.06
N ILE A 414 -12.04 0.41 -18.24
CA ILE A 414 -10.63 0.23 -18.63
C ILE A 414 -10.37 0.83 -20.00
N GLU A 415 -11.21 0.54 -20.99
CA GLU A 415 -11.04 1.06 -22.35
C GLU A 415 -11.03 2.59 -22.37
N ALA A 416 -11.95 3.22 -21.64
CA ALA A 416 -11.98 4.67 -21.46
C ALA A 416 -10.72 5.18 -20.73
N GLY A 417 -10.28 4.49 -19.67
CA GLY A 417 -9.09 4.85 -18.90
C GLY A 417 -7.80 4.79 -19.71
N LEU A 418 -7.62 3.77 -20.56
CA LEU A 418 -6.47 3.64 -21.46
C LEU A 418 -6.44 4.76 -22.52
N LYS A 419 -7.63 5.23 -22.94
CA LYS A 419 -7.81 6.35 -23.89
C LYS A 419 -7.74 7.74 -23.25
N SER A 420 -7.78 7.85 -21.92
CA SER A 420 -7.78 9.14 -21.20
C SER A 420 -6.53 9.96 -21.55
N THR A 421 -6.63 11.29 -21.50
CA THR A 421 -5.45 12.17 -21.62
C THR A 421 -4.70 12.30 -20.30
N HIS A 422 -5.33 11.92 -19.19
CA HIS A 422 -4.76 11.95 -17.85
C HIS A 422 -3.92 10.70 -17.59
N LEU A 423 -2.59 10.86 -17.49
CA LEU A 423 -1.65 9.76 -17.34
C LEU A 423 -1.91 8.86 -16.10
N PRO A 424 -2.21 9.41 -14.90
CA PRO A 424 -2.56 8.58 -13.75
C PRO A 424 -3.78 7.68 -14.00
N THR A 425 -4.79 8.15 -14.73
CA THR A 425 -5.96 7.34 -15.12
C THR A 425 -5.52 6.14 -16.00
N LYS A 426 -4.58 6.34 -16.93
CA LYS A 426 -4.00 5.22 -17.71
C LYS A 426 -3.26 4.20 -16.85
N ILE A 427 -2.43 4.68 -15.91
CA ILE A 427 -1.68 3.82 -14.98
C ILE A 427 -2.65 3.00 -14.13
N SER A 428 -3.70 3.65 -13.60
CA SER A 428 -4.77 2.97 -12.86
C SER A 428 -5.51 1.93 -13.71
N ALA A 429 -5.78 2.21 -14.99
CA ALA A 429 -6.40 1.24 -15.89
C ALA A 429 -5.52 0.00 -16.13
N LEU A 430 -4.20 0.19 -16.23
CA LEU A 430 -3.24 -0.92 -16.36
C LEU A 430 -3.15 -1.75 -15.06
N HIS A 431 -3.09 -1.11 -13.89
CA HIS A 431 -3.15 -1.82 -12.61
C HIS A 431 -4.49 -2.56 -12.42
N GLY A 432 -5.60 -1.92 -12.79
CA GLY A 432 -6.92 -2.56 -12.78
C GLY A 432 -6.97 -3.78 -13.69
N SER A 433 -6.36 -3.69 -14.87
CA SER A 433 -6.22 -4.81 -15.81
C SER A 433 -5.42 -5.96 -15.21
N LEU A 434 -4.32 -5.69 -14.50
CA LEU A 434 -3.57 -6.74 -13.80
C LEU A 434 -4.42 -7.49 -12.77
N TYR A 435 -5.22 -6.79 -11.96
CA TYR A 435 -6.11 -7.43 -10.99
C TYR A 435 -7.18 -8.30 -11.67
N LEU A 436 -7.76 -7.84 -12.78
CA LEU A 436 -8.76 -8.62 -13.50
C LEU A 436 -8.17 -9.83 -14.22
N LEU A 437 -7.00 -9.69 -14.85
CA LEU A 437 -6.31 -10.81 -15.46
C LEU A 437 -5.96 -11.87 -14.41
N GLU A 438 -5.53 -11.44 -13.22
CA GLU A 438 -5.26 -12.33 -12.08
C GLU A 438 -6.51 -13.09 -11.61
N SER A 439 -7.70 -12.49 -11.73
CA SER A 439 -8.97 -13.16 -11.35
C SER A 439 -9.29 -14.41 -12.17
N GLY A 440 -8.65 -14.62 -13.32
CA GLY A 440 -8.84 -15.82 -14.15
C GLY A 440 -10.23 -15.95 -14.80
N VAL A 441 -11.09 -14.92 -14.78
CA VAL A 441 -12.43 -15.00 -15.37
C VAL A 441 -12.37 -15.00 -16.91
N THR A 442 -12.67 -16.15 -17.53
CA THR A 442 -12.51 -16.38 -18.98
C THR A 442 -13.25 -15.39 -19.87
N ASP A 443 -14.55 -15.15 -19.64
CA ASP A 443 -15.37 -14.28 -20.49
C ASP A 443 -14.89 -12.82 -20.47
N LEU A 444 -14.49 -12.35 -19.29
CA LEU A 444 -13.91 -11.04 -19.09
C LEU A 444 -12.57 -10.93 -19.83
N ASN A 445 -11.69 -11.93 -19.65
CA ASN A 445 -10.37 -11.97 -20.29
C ASN A 445 -10.47 -12.02 -21.81
N MET A 446 -11.45 -12.74 -22.37
CA MET A 446 -11.68 -12.81 -23.82
C MET A 446 -12.01 -11.45 -24.44
N THR A 447 -12.65 -10.56 -23.68
CA THR A 447 -13.00 -9.20 -24.12
C THR A 447 -11.87 -8.21 -23.84
N LEU A 448 -11.19 -8.37 -22.70
CA LEU A 448 -10.13 -7.48 -22.24
C LEU A 448 -8.82 -7.65 -23.01
N LEU A 449 -8.40 -8.89 -23.29
CA LEU A 449 -7.11 -9.19 -23.92
C LEU A 449 -6.89 -8.45 -25.26
N PRO A 450 -7.84 -8.42 -26.22
CA PRO A 450 -7.65 -7.69 -27.47
C PRO A 450 -7.46 -6.18 -27.28
N ILE A 451 -8.10 -5.58 -26.28
CA ILE A 451 -7.96 -4.15 -25.95
C ILE A 451 -6.55 -3.87 -25.42
N LEU A 452 -6.06 -4.74 -24.52
CA LEU A 452 -4.74 -4.61 -23.92
C LEU A 452 -3.63 -4.85 -24.93
N THR A 453 -3.69 -5.91 -25.73
CA THR A 453 -2.62 -6.24 -26.69
C THR A 453 -2.47 -5.15 -27.75
N ASP A 454 -3.58 -4.63 -28.30
CA ASP A 454 -3.57 -3.51 -29.24
C ASP A 454 -2.97 -2.24 -28.62
N PHE A 455 -3.38 -1.91 -27.38
CA PHE A 455 -2.84 -0.77 -26.64
C PHE A 455 -1.33 -0.91 -26.40
N LEU A 456 -0.89 -2.06 -25.88
CA LEU A 456 0.51 -2.30 -25.52
C LEU A 456 1.43 -2.27 -26.74
N VAL A 457 1.06 -2.91 -27.85
CA VAL A 457 1.87 -2.89 -29.08
C VAL A 457 2.06 -1.46 -29.58
N LYS A 458 0.98 -0.66 -29.63
CA LYS A 458 1.04 0.74 -30.05
C LYS A 458 1.93 1.57 -29.13
N HIS A 459 1.72 1.46 -27.81
CA HIS A 459 2.42 2.31 -26.85
C HIS A 459 3.88 1.90 -26.61
N LEU A 460 4.20 0.60 -26.56
CA LEU A 460 5.59 0.13 -26.43
C LEU A 460 6.43 0.49 -27.67
N THR A 461 5.82 0.50 -28.86
CA THR A 461 6.50 1.01 -30.08
C THR A 461 6.82 2.49 -29.98
N ILE A 462 5.98 3.30 -29.34
CA ILE A 462 6.27 4.73 -29.09
C ILE A 462 7.39 4.86 -28.06
N VAL A 463 7.39 4.01 -27.03
CA VAL A 463 8.40 4.04 -25.96
C VAL A 463 9.81 3.83 -26.50
N SER A 464 10.00 2.95 -27.50
CA SER A 464 11.32 2.71 -28.09
C SER A 464 11.87 3.90 -28.89
N GLN A 465 11.03 4.87 -29.25
CA GLN A 465 11.40 6.03 -30.08
C GLN A 465 11.42 7.35 -29.31
N ALA A 466 10.83 7.39 -28.12
CA ALA A 466 10.63 8.63 -27.36
C ALA A 466 11.79 8.89 -26.38
N CYS A 467 12.10 10.18 -26.17
CA CYS A 467 13.15 10.61 -25.24
C CYS A 467 12.67 10.90 -23.82
N ILE A 468 11.37 11.17 -23.61
CA ILE A 468 10.81 11.56 -22.31
C ILE A 468 9.49 10.84 -22.09
N ILE A 469 9.48 9.88 -21.17
CA ILE A 469 8.28 9.12 -20.77
C ILE A 469 8.33 8.87 -19.26
N SER A 470 7.15 8.79 -18.64
CA SER A 470 7.02 8.35 -17.24
C SER A 470 7.49 6.91 -17.03
N GLN A 471 8.45 6.74 -16.12
CA GLN A 471 8.99 5.44 -15.73
C GLN A 471 7.90 4.51 -15.18
N GLN A 472 7.03 5.01 -14.30
CA GLN A 472 5.93 4.21 -13.73
C GLN A 472 5.02 3.66 -14.82
N PHE A 473 4.65 4.50 -15.79
CA PHE A 473 3.77 4.07 -16.88
C PHE A 473 4.41 2.96 -17.73
N VAL A 474 5.70 3.10 -18.05
CA VAL A 474 6.45 2.09 -18.82
C VAL A 474 6.58 0.78 -18.04
N ALA A 475 6.95 0.85 -16.76
CA ALA A 475 7.08 -0.32 -15.91
C ALA A 475 5.75 -1.09 -15.78
N THR A 476 4.63 -0.38 -15.59
CA THR A 476 3.31 -1.02 -15.54
C THR A 476 2.90 -1.63 -16.88
N MET A 477 3.21 -0.99 -18.02
CA MET A 477 2.95 -1.60 -19.34
C MET A 477 3.73 -2.91 -19.54
N TRP A 478 5.01 -2.94 -19.14
CA TRP A 478 5.81 -4.16 -19.21
C TRP A 478 5.30 -5.26 -18.28
N ALA A 479 4.88 -4.90 -17.06
CA ALA A 479 4.26 -5.83 -16.15
C ALA A 479 3.01 -6.47 -16.76
N VAL A 480 2.11 -5.68 -17.37
CA VAL A 480 0.93 -6.19 -18.08
C VAL A 480 1.33 -7.08 -19.25
N ALA A 481 2.30 -6.65 -20.08
CA ALA A 481 2.71 -7.40 -21.26
C ALA A 481 3.28 -8.77 -20.90
N PHE A 482 4.20 -8.84 -19.92
CA PHE A 482 4.78 -10.11 -19.49
C PHE A 482 3.76 -11.00 -18.79
N TYR A 483 2.86 -10.43 -17.98
CA TYR A 483 1.79 -11.20 -17.35
C TYR A 483 0.87 -11.87 -18.40
N ILE A 484 0.52 -11.15 -19.47
CA ILE A 484 -0.26 -11.69 -20.60
C ILE A 484 0.49 -12.82 -21.31
N ILE A 485 1.79 -12.63 -21.60
CA ILE A 485 2.61 -13.63 -22.30
C ILE A 485 2.73 -14.91 -21.48
N GLU A 486 2.96 -14.78 -20.18
CA GLU A 486 3.15 -15.93 -19.29
C GLU A 486 1.85 -16.72 -19.07
N ASN A 487 0.73 -16.03 -18.79
CA ASN A 487 -0.49 -16.68 -18.32
C ASN A 487 -1.55 -16.90 -19.42
N PHE A 488 -1.49 -16.17 -20.54
CA PHE A 488 -2.54 -16.17 -21.58
C PHE A 488 -2.02 -16.50 -22.98
N SER A 489 -0.83 -17.08 -23.11
CA SER A 489 -0.20 -17.40 -24.41
C SER A 489 -1.12 -18.13 -25.41
N SER A 490 -1.99 -19.02 -24.93
CA SER A 490 -2.95 -19.77 -25.75
C SER A 490 -4.20 -18.96 -26.15
N SER A 491 -4.56 -17.93 -25.39
CA SER A 491 -5.74 -17.09 -25.61
C SER A 491 -5.46 -15.87 -26.47
N ILE A 492 -4.18 -15.56 -26.72
CA ILE A 492 -3.76 -14.44 -27.57
C ILE A 492 -4.08 -14.80 -29.03
N LYS A 493 -5.05 -14.09 -29.62
CA LYS A 493 -5.41 -14.25 -31.05
C LYS A 493 -4.37 -13.65 -32.00
N ASP A 494 -3.68 -12.60 -31.55
CA ASP A 494 -2.66 -11.92 -32.34
C ASP A 494 -1.29 -12.60 -32.17
N MET A 495 -0.93 -13.44 -33.14
CA MET A 495 0.36 -14.15 -33.13
C MET A 495 1.58 -13.22 -33.21
N GLU A 496 1.41 -11.95 -33.59
CA GLU A 496 2.49 -10.98 -33.65
C GLU A 496 2.75 -10.28 -32.31
N PHE A 497 1.86 -10.40 -31.32
CA PHE A 497 2.00 -9.73 -30.03
C PHE A 497 3.31 -10.11 -29.32
N THR A 498 3.51 -11.39 -29.01
CA THR A 498 4.70 -11.85 -28.29
C THR A 498 6.00 -11.54 -29.02
N PRO A 499 6.15 -11.79 -30.34
CA PRO A 499 7.33 -11.39 -31.09
C PRO A 499 7.62 -9.89 -31.03
N LYS A 500 6.59 -9.03 -31.14
CA LYS A 500 6.78 -7.57 -31.09
C LYS A 500 7.18 -7.06 -29.71
N VAL A 501 6.66 -7.67 -28.64
CA VAL A 501 7.03 -7.31 -27.26
C VAL A 501 8.48 -7.72 -26.94
N MET A 502 8.95 -8.82 -27.53
CA MET A 502 10.32 -9.33 -27.35
C MET A 502 11.37 -8.61 -28.22
N GLN A 503 10.94 -7.85 -29.23
CA GLN A 503 11.79 -7.03 -30.09
C GLN A 503 12.08 -5.68 -29.46
#